data_AF-A8MB05-F1
#
_entry.id   AF-A8MB05-F1
#
_cell.length_a   1.000
_cell.length_b   1.000
_cell.length_c   1.000
_cell.angle_alpha   90.00
_cell.angle_beta   90.00
_cell.angle_gamma   90.00
#
_symmetry.space_group_name_H-M   'P 1'
#
loop_
_entity.id
_entity.type
_entity.pdbx_description
1 polymer ?
#
loop_
_entity_poly.entity_id
_entity_poly.type
_entity_poly.pdbx_seq_one_letter_code
_entity_poly.pdbx_strand_id
1 'polypeptide(L)'
;MKILIINPYRDAEKIWLGNKPGEIRKVFRTISPQLTGSTMFVAGITIFEPGESSSLHSHPNSEEIDFVVQGCGEVESEGERRPFKEHDFMFIPKGVEHRHINTCDKPLILLWIYSPPGELPKE
;
A
#
# COMPACT_ATOMS: atom_id res chain seq x y z
N MET A 1 -9.29 16.40 23.10
CA MET A 1 -9.22 14.93 22.92
C MET A 1 -7.93 14.61 22.18
N LYS A 2 -7.13 13.63 22.62
CA LYS A 2 -5.82 13.30 22.00
C LYS A 2 -5.89 12.25 20.87
N ILE A 3 -7.06 11.64 20.66
CA ILE A 3 -7.30 10.67 19.60
C ILE A 3 -7.58 11.43 18.30
N LEU A 4 -6.88 11.05 17.22
CA LEU A 4 -7.06 11.62 15.89
C LEU A 4 -7.99 10.70 15.07
N ILE A 5 -8.94 11.30 14.35
CA ILE A 5 -9.80 10.60 13.39
C ILE A 5 -9.46 11.14 12.01
N ILE A 6 -8.84 10.30 11.18
CA ILE A 6 -8.38 10.69 9.85
C ILE A 6 -9.24 9.98 8.81
N ASN A 7 -10.00 10.73 8.02
CA ASN A 7 -10.70 10.18 6.87
C ASN A 7 -9.75 10.14 5.66
N PRO A 8 -9.51 8.98 5.02
CA PRO A 8 -8.55 8.90 3.92
C PRO A 8 -8.91 9.81 2.73
N TYR A 9 -10.18 10.05 2.46
CA TYR A 9 -10.62 10.82 1.29
C TYR A 9 -10.63 12.33 1.54
N ARG A 10 -10.69 12.75 2.81
CA ARG A 10 -10.75 14.16 3.20
C ARG A 10 -9.43 14.68 3.77
N ASP A 11 -8.80 13.91 4.66
CA ASP A 11 -7.77 14.41 5.59
C ASP A 11 -6.36 13.86 5.31
N ALA A 12 -6.23 12.80 4.50
CA ALA A 12 -4.95 12.16 4.23
C ALA A 12 -4.05 12.96 3.28
N GLU A 13 -2.75 12.67 3.34
CA GLU A 13 -1.82 13.01 2.26
C GLU A 13 -2.18 12.16 1.02
N LYS A 14 -2.57 12.83 -0.08
CA LYS A 14 -2.99 12.19 -1.33
C LYS A 14 -1.82 12.16 -2.30
N ILE A 15 -1.42 10.96 -2.71
CA ILE A 15 -0.22 10.74 -3.50
C ILE A 15 -0.60 9.82 -4.66
N TRP A 16 -0.34 10.27 -5.89
CA TRP A 16 -0.40 9.39 -7.06
C TRP A 16 0.99 8.85 -7.32
N LEU A 17 1.12 7.53 -7.33
CA LEU A 17 2.38 6.86 -7.64
C LEU A 17 2.25 6.12 -8.95
N GLY A 18 3.30 6.19 -9.77
CA GLY A 18 3.34 5.62 -11.11
C GLY A 18 3.29 6.68 -12.21
N ASN A 19 4.10 6.48 -13.24
CA ASN A 19 4.17 7.35 -14.43
C ASN A 19 3.95 6.57 -15.74
N LYS A 20 3.66 5.27 -15.66
CA LYS A 20 3.38 4.37 -16.79
C LYS A 20 1.94 3.86 -16.72
N PRO A 21 1.23 3.75 -17.86
CA PRO A 21 -0.07 3.07 -17.90
C PRO A 21 0.01 1.65 -17.33
N GLY A 22 -0.93 1.26 -16.46
CA GLY A 22 -0.93 -0.04 -15.78
C GLY A 22 -0.09 -0.10 -14.49
N GLU A 23 0.62 0.97 -14.13
CA GLU A 23 1.41 1.08 -12.89
C GLU A 23 1.01 2.30 -12.04
N ILE A 24 -0.20 2.83 -12.23
CA ILE A 24 -0.73 4.00 -11.53
C ILE A 24 -1.62 3.57 -10.35
N ARG A 25 -1.33 4.10 -9.17
CA ARG A 25 -2.13 3.85 -7.96
C ARG A 25 -2.35 5.11 -7.14
N LYS A 26 -3.49 5.11 -6.43
CA LYS A 26 -3.94 6.20 -5.57
C LYS A 26 -3.57 5.85 -4.13
N VAL A 27 -2.64 6.57 -3.53
CA VAL A 27 -2.21 6.36 -2.14
C VAL A 27 -2.79 7.47 -1.27
N PHE A 28 -3.43 7.07 -0.18
CA PHE A 28 -3.94 7.95 0.87
C PHE A 28 -3.22 7.63 2.16
N ARG A 29 -2.15 8.36 2.47
CA ARG A 29 -1.40 8.16 3.72
C ARG A 29 -2.13 8.86 4.87
N THR A 30 -2.68 8.05 5.77
CA THR A 30 -3.50 8.52 6.89
C THR A 30 -2.71 8.67 8.19
N ILE A 31 -1.64 7.90 8.37
CA ILE A 31 -0.76 7.95 9.54
C ILE A 31 0.66 8.25 9.07
N SER A 32 1.25 9.34 9.56
CA SER A 32 2.62 9.74 9.26
C SER A 32 3.23 10.57 10.39
N PRO A 33 4.57 10.69 10.48
CA PRO A 33 5.20 11.62 11.41
C PRO A 33 4.69 13.05 11.22
N GLN A 34 4.45 13.48 9.97
CA GLN A 34 4.03 14.83 9.62
C GLN A 34 2.56 15.10 9.94
N LEU A 35 1.67 14.15 9.65
CA LEU A 35 0.22 14.30 9.78
C LEU A 35 -0.27 13.99 11.20
N THR A 36 0.28 12.96 11.83
CA THR A 36 -0.23 12.43 13.11
C THR A 36 0.81 12.39 14.22
N GLY A 37 2.08 12.71 13.94
CA GLY A 37 3.17 12.60 14.91
C GLY A 37 3.58 11.15 15.23
N SER A 38 3.23 10.18 14.38
CA SER A 38 3.59 8.77 14.61
C SER A 38 5.10 8.57 14.50
N THR A 39 5.69 7.85 15.47
CA THR A 39 7.13 7.56 15.49
C THR A 39 7.46 6.10 15.18
N MET A 40 6.47 5.21 15.22
CA MET A 40 6.67 3.76 15.13
C MET A 40 6.22 3.17 13.81
N PHE A 41 5.24 3.78 13.15
CA PHE A 41 4.70 3.28 11.89
C PHE A 41 4.11 4.38 11.02
N VAL A 42 4.04 4.10 9.72
CA VAL A 42 3.20 4.82 8.75
C VAL A 42 2.12 3.88 8.26
N ALA A 43 0.96 4.42 7.90
CA ALA A 43 -0.14 3.63 7.40
C ALA A 43 -1.02 4.42 6.45
N GLY A 44 -1.77 3.72 5.62
CA GLY A 44 -2.70 4.32 4.69
C GLY A 44 -3.48 3.28 3.91
N ILE A 45 -4.23 3.76 2.93
CA ILE A 45 -4.84 2.90 1.93
C ILE A 45 -4.27 3.17 0.55
N THR A 46 -4.22 2.13 -0.27
CA THR A 46 -3.89 2.23 -1.70
C THR A 46 -5.03 1.67 -2.52
N ILE A 47 -5.40 2.38 -3.59
CA ILE A 47 -6.44 1.97 -4.54
C ILE A 47 -5.80 1.73 -5.90
N PHE A 48 -6.07 0.56 -6.46
CA PHE A 48 -5.70 0.17 -7.81
C PHE A 48 -6.97 -0.02 -8.64
N GLU A 49 -7.04 0.64 -9.81
CA GLU A 49 -8.11 0.35 -10.77
C GLU A 49 -7.88 -1.03 -11.42
N PRO A 50 -8.89 -1.63 -12.08
CA PRO A 50 -8.72 -2.91 -12.78
C PRO A 50 -7.53 -2.90 -13.74
N GLY A 51 -6.64 -3.89 -13.60
CA GLY A 51 -5.42 -4.02 -14.41
C GLY A 51 -4.25 -3.11 -13.99
N GLU A 52 -4.44 -2.22 -13.01
CA GLU A 52 -3.35 -1.40 -12.46
C GLU A 52 -2.55 -2.16 -11.40
N SER A 53 -1.37 -1.64 -11.11
CA SER A 53 -0.42 -2.23 -10.18
C SER A 53 0.52 -1.19 -9.56
N SER A 54 1.36 -1.61 -8.61
CA SER A 54 2.52 -0.81 -8.23
C SER A 54 3.69 -1.05 -9.19
N SER A 55 4.74 -0.24 -9.09
CA SER A 55 6.06 -0.67 -9.57
C SER A 55 6.57 -1.85 -8.71
N LEU A 56 7.55 -2.59 -9.21
CA LEU A 56 8.34 -3.50 -8.37
C LEU A 56 9.25 -2.67 -7.48
N HIS A 57 9.16 -2.86 -6.17
CA HIS A 57 9.90 -2.05 -5.20
C HIS A 57 10.11 -2.82 -3.89
N SER A 58 10.93 -2.26 -2.99
CA SER A 58 11.11 -2.76 -1.64
C SER A 58 11.16 -1.63 -0.61
N HIS A 59 10.98 -1.99 0.66
CA HIS A 59 11.22 -1.11 1.80
C HIS A 59 12.47 -1.59 2.56
N PRO A 60 13.66 -1.01 2.30
CA PRO A 60 14.93 -1.55 2.82
C PRO A 60 15.04 -1.53 4.35
N ASN A 61 14.19 -0.76 5.03
CA ASN A 61 14.25 -0.50 6.47
C ASN A 61 13.02 -0.98 7.24
N SER A 62 11.95 -1.37 6.56
CA SER A 62 10.64 -1.61 7.17
C SER A 62 10.08 -2.97 6.79
N GLU A 63 9.41 -3.61 7.74
CA GLU A 63 8.43 -4.65 7.44
C GLU A 63 7.11 -4.00 7.01
N GLU A 64 6.34 -4.73 6.21
CA GLU A 64 5.04 -4.27 5.71
C GLU A 64 3.96 -5.33 5.96
N ILE A 65 2.80 -4.83 6.40
CA ILE A 65 1.57 -5.59 6.48
C ILE A 65 0.59 -4.96 5.51
N ASP A 66 0.05 -5.78 4.64
CA ASP A 66 -1.11 -5.43 3.84
C ASP A 66 -2.32 -6.25 4.26
N PHE A 67 -3.47 -5.60 4.28
CA PHE A 67 -4.76 -6.22 4.45
C PHE A 67 -5.66 -5.84 3.28
N VAL A 68 -6.24 -6.85 2.63
CA VAL A 68 -7.13 -6.63 1.49
C VAL A 68 -8.50 -6.21 2.00
N VAL A 69 -8.78 -4.91 1.98
CA VAL A 69 -10.07 -4.35 2.41
C VAL A 69 -11.18 -4.68 1.42
N GLN A 70 -10.87 -4.65 0.12
CA GLN A 70 -11.80 -4.96 -0.95
C GLN A 70 -11.05 -5.44 -2.19
N GLY A 71 -11.58 -6.44 -2.88
CA GLY A 71 -11.07 -6.88 -4.18
C GLY A 71 -10.16 -8.11 -4.10
N CYS A 72 -9.33 -8.28 -5.11
CA CYS A 72 -8.48 -9.44 -5.35
C CYS A 72 -7.29 -9.05 -6.23
N GLY A 73 -6.29 -9.91 -6.30
CA GLY A 73 -5.09 -9.61 -7.05
C GLY A 73 -4.05 -10.70 -6.96
N GLU A 74 -2.87 -10.35 -7.44
CA GLU A 74 -1.66 -11.14 -7.29
C GLU A 74 -0.56 -10.27 -6.69
N VAL A 75 0.21 -10.84 -5.77
CA VAL A 75 1.48 -10.28 -5.33
C VAL A 75 2.60 -10.97 -6.11
N GLU A 76 3.46 -10.18 -6.74
CA GLU A 76 4.66 -10.64 -7.42
C GLU A 76 5.88 -10.39 -6.53
N SER A 77 6.71 -11.40 -6.31
CA SER A 77 7.96 -11.32 -5.54
C SER A 77 8.91 -12.43 -6.00
N GLU A 78 10.21 -12.11 -6.17
CA GLU A 78 11.24 -13.07 -6.58
C GLU A 78 10.89 -13.85 -7.88
N GLY A 79 10.12 -13.23 -8.79
CA GLY A 79 9.66 -13.85 -10.03
C GLY A 79 8.50 -14.83 -9.87
N GLU A 80 8.00 -15.05 -8.65
CA GLU A 80 6.78 -15.81 -8.38
C GLU A 80 5.57 -14.88 -8.22
N ARG A 81 4.37 -15.39 -8.54
CA ARG A 81 3.10 -14.72 -8.28
C ARG A 81 2.22 -15.56 -7.38
N ARG A 82 1.57 -14.92 -6.41
CA ARG A 82 0.62 -15.56 -5.50
C ARG A 82 -0.69 -14.78 -5.46
N PRO A 83 -1.84 -15.46 -5.61
CA PRO A 83 -3.13 -14.78 -5.56
C PRO A 83 -3.48 -14.39 -4.12
N PHE A 84 -4.20 -13.28 -3.98
CA PHE A 84 -4.84 -12.86 -2.75
C PHE A 84 -6.25 -12.36 -3.04
N LYS A 85 -7.08 -12.28 -2.00
CA LYS A 85 -8.45 -11.76 -2.06
C LYS A 85 -8.83 -11.03 -0.78
N GLU A 86 -10.01 -10.44 -0.81
CA GLU A 86 -10.61 -9.73 0.32
C GLU A 86 -10.49 -10.51 1.64
N HIS A 87 -10.06 -9.78 2.67
CA HIS A 87 -9.74 -10.25 4.02
C HIS A 87 -8.45 -11.07 4.19
N ASP A 88 -7.68 -11.29 3.12
CA ASP A 88 -6.34 -11.86 3.26
C ASP A 88 -5.37 -10.84 3.88
N PHE A 89 -4.45 -11.34 4.70
CA PHE A 89 -3.27 -10.62 5.15
C PHE A 89 -2.08 -11.02 4.31
N MET A 90 -1.24 -10.04 3.99
CA MET A 90 0.07 -10.26 3.41
C MET A 90 1.12 -9.67 4.35
N PHE A 91 2.17 -10.45 4.60
CA PHE A 91 3.33 -10.01 5.34
C PHE A 91 4.51 -9.96 4.39
N ILE A 92 5.10 -8.78 4.26
CA ILE A 92 6.26 -8.54 3.42
C ILE A 92 7.45 -8.27 4.35
N PRO A 93 8.42 -9.19 4.42
CA PRO A 93 9.62 -8.99 5.21
C PRO A 93 10.44 -7.80 4.72
N LYS A 94 11.21 -7.23 5.63
CA LYS A 94 12.12 -6.11 5.35
C LYS A 94 13.00 -6.36 4.12
N GLY A 95 12.98 -5.42 3.18
CA GLY A 95 13.83 -5.43 1.98
C GLY A 95 13.40 -6.40 0.88
N VAL A 96 12.29 -7.14 1.04
CA VAL A 96 11.77 -8.02 -0.01
C VAL A 96 11.12 -7.18 -1.11
N GLU A 97 11.57 -7.38 -2.34
CA GLU A 97 10.98 -6.76 -3.52
C GLU A 97 9.61 -7.36 -3.83
N HIS A 98 8.61 -6.51 -4.01
CA HIS A 98 7.26 -6.94 -4.28
C HIS A 98 6.49 -5.93 -5.15
N ARG A 99 5.42 -6.42 -5.78
CA ARG A 99 4.45 -5.62 -6.54
C ARG A 99 3.05 -6.17 -6.33
N HIS A 100 2.09 -5.29 -6.08
CA HIS A 100 0.68 -5.62 -6.02
C HIS A 100 0.02 -5.36 -7.38
N ILE A 101 -0.74 -6.33 -7.87
CA ILE A 101 -1.41 -6.28 -9.18
C ILE A 101 -2.90 -6.53 -8.98
N ASN A 102 -3.75 -5.61 -9.43
CA ASN A 102 -5.19 -5.83 -9.44
C ASN A 102 -5.59 -6.68 -10.65
N THR A 103 -5.96 -7.93 -10.40
CA THR A 103 -6.39 -8.89 -11.43
C THR A 103 -7.90 -9.05 -11.53
N CYS A 104 -8.69 -8.31 -10.74
CA CYS A 104 -10.15 -8.32 -10.85
C CYS A 104 -10.68 -7.28 -11.86
N ASP A 105 -11.99 -7.31 -12.06
CA ASP A 105 -12.78 -6.33 -12.81
C ASP A 105 -13.26 -5.12 -11.98
N LYS A 106 -12.83 -5.03 -10.72
CA LYS A 106 -13.22 -3.97 -9.76
C LYS A 106 -12.00 -3.38 -9.06
N PRO A 107 -12.12 -2.18 -8.47
CA PRO A 107 -11.03 -1.59 -7.71
C PRO A 107 -10.59 -2.46 -6.53
N LEU A 108 -9.27 -2.62 -6.39
CA LEU A 108 -8.60 -3.22 -5.24
C LEU A 108 -8.26 -2.12 -4.23
N ILE A 109 -8.59 -2.36 -2.96
CA ILE A 109 -8.25 -1.47 -1.83
C ILE A 109 -7.41 -2.24 -0.83
N LEU A 110 -6.16 -1.81 -0.65
CA LEU A 110 -5.24 -2.34 0.37
C LEU A 110 -5.10 -1.35 1.52
N LEU A 111 -5.23 -1.83 2.76
CA LEU A 111 -4.70 -1.14 3.94
C LEU A 111 -3.25 -1.59 4.11
N TRP A 112 -2.31 -0.66 4.20
CA TRP A 112 -0.90 -0.94 4.38
C TRP A 112 -0.37 -0.29 5.66
N ILE A 113 0.61 -0.94 6.30
CA ILE A 113 1.34 -0.44 7.47
C ILE A 113 2.82 -0.76 7.32
N TYR A 114 3.70 0.24 7.46
CA TYR A 114 5.15 0.04 7.49
C TYR A 114 5.71 0.32 8.87
N SER A 115 6.59 -0.54 9.36
CA SER A 115 7.30 -0.36 10.64
C SER A 115 8.77 -0.78 10.54
N PRO A 116 9.73 0.06 10.97
CA PRO A 116 9.59 1.47 11.33
C PRO A 116 9.01 2.32 10.19
N PRO A 117 8.70 3.62 10.39
CA PRO A 117 8.23 4.50 9.33
C PRO A 117 9.17 4.48 8.11
N GLY A 118 8.75 3.79 7.05
CA GLY A 118 9.50 3.68 5.80
C GLY A 118 9.20 4.83 4.84
N GLU A 119 10.06 5.02 3.84
CA GLU A 119 9.73 5.88 2.71
C GLU A 119 8.71 5.18 1.80
N LEU A 120 7.83 5.96 1.17
CA LEU A 120 7.07 5.43 0.03
C LEU A 120 8.04 5.15 -1.12
N PRO A 121 7.74 4.17 -1.99
CA PRO A 121 8.59 3.83 -3.12
C PRO A 121 8.80 5.05 -4.01
N LYS A 122 10.05 5.39 -4.29
CA LYS A 122 10.44 6.48 -5.20
C LYS A 122 10.58 5.91 -6.61
N GLU A 123 9.43 5.73 -7.26
CA GLU A 123 9.25 5.18 -8.62
C GLU A 123 9.80 3.76 -8.85
#